data_AF-A0A348PT70-F1
#
_entry.id   AF-A0A348PT70-F1
#
_cell.length_a   1.000
_cell.length_b   1.000
_cell.length_c   1.000
_cell.angle_alpha   90.00
_cell.angle_beta   90.00
_cell.angle_gamma   90.00
#
_symmetry.space_group_name_H-M   'P 1'
#
loop_
_entity.id
_entity.type
_entity.pdbx_description
1 polymer ?
#
loop_
_entity_poly.entity_id
_entity_poly.type
_entity_poly.pdbx_seq_one_letter_code
_entity_poly.pdbx_strand_id
1 'polypeptide(L)'
;MDLEEQFNFTNKLTHPTNQFKVVYRFYDKQQAETFTMYLVDEEVEFEAQIDEDDARKPTYFGIAKILEKKVDRLNYLAIGKHREKFIPTASMRWIVIAISAVIMFLAIMGALKSNP
;
A
#
# COMPACT_ATOMS: atom_id res chain seq x y z
N MET A 1 -21.20 -8.40 0.12
CA MET A 1 -19.89 -8.20 -0.52
C MET A 1 -20.12 -8.01 -2.00
N ASP A 2 -19.87 -6.80 -2.48
CA ASP A 2 -20.02 -6.45 -3.89
C ASP A 2 -18.88 -7.10 -4.70
N LEU A 3 -19.14 -7.55 -5.93
CA LEU A 3 -18.14 -8.28 -6.74
C LEU A 3 -16.93 -7.38 -7.07
N GLU A 4 -17.14 -6.07 -7.14
CA GLU A 4 -16.07 -5.09 -7.35
C GLU A 4 -15.07 -5.02 -6.18
N GLU A 5 -15.51 -5.27 -4.93
CA GLU A 5 -14.61 -5.26 -3.78
C GLU A 5 -13.61 -6.42 -3.76
N GLN A 6 -13.94 -7.54 -4.42
CA GLN A 6 -13.09 -8.72 -4.49
C GLN A 6 -11.94 -8.58 -5.49
N PHE A 7 -12.11 -7.75 -6.52
CA PHE A 7 -11.11 -7.53 -7.57
C PHE A 7 -10.36 -6.20 -7.44
N ASN A 8 -10.68 -5.39 -6.43
CA ASN A 8 -9.94 -4.16 -6.18
C ASN A 8 -8.61 -4.47 -5.47
N PHE A 9 -7.53 -4.45 -6.25
CA PHE A 9 -6.17 -4.61 -5.76
C PHE A 9 -5.67 -3.43 -4.92
N THR A 10 -6.41 -2.33 -4.91
CA THR A 10 -6.14 -1.15 -4.07
C THR A 10 -7.08 -1.11 -2.89
N ASN A 11 -6.68 -0.38 -1.86
CA ASN A 11 -7.51 -0.18 -0.68
C ASN A 11 -8.49 1.00 -0.83
N LYS A 12 -8.70 1.47 -2.06
CA LYS A 12 -9.50 2.66 -2.39
C LYS A 12 -10.74 2.27 -3.17
N LEU A 13 -11.90 2.75 -2.73
CA LEU A 13 -13.22 2.42 -3.24
C LEU A 13 -13.96 3.70 -3.60
N THR A 14 -14.86 3.62 -4.57
CA THR A 14 -15.86 4.67 -4.82
C THR A 14 -16.94 4.57 -3.75
N HIS A 15 -17.39 5.70 -3.20
CA HIS A 15 -18.47 5.67 -2.23
C HIS A 15 -19.80 5.25 -2.90
N PRO A 16 -20.54 4.27 -2.37
CA PRO A 16 -21.73 3.70 -3.05
C PRO A 16 -22.87 4.71 -3.23
N THR A 17 -23.08 5.58 -2.23
CA THR A 17 -24.21 6.55 -2.23
C THR A 17 -23.81 7.96 -2.65
N ASN A 18 -22.54 8.36 -2.55
CA ASN A 18 -22.11 9.75 -2.71
C ASN A 18 -20.88 9.84 -3.64
N GLN A 19 -21.11 10.18 -4.90
CA GLN A 19 -20.05 10.33 -5.91
C GLN A 19 -18.96 11.37 -5.59
N PHE A 20 -19.23 12.29 -4.65
CA PHE A 20 -18.27 13.31 -4.20
C PHE A 20 -17.35 12.83 -3.08
N LYS A 21 -17.49 11.58 -2.66
CA LYS A 21 -16.63 10.95 -1.67
C LYS A 21 -15.89 9.75 -2.25
N VAL A 22 -14.67 9.58 -1.77
CA VAL A 22 -13.83 8.40 -1.99
C VAL A 22 -13.68 7.71 -0.63
N VAL A 23 -13.62 6.39 -0.64
CA VAL A 23 -13.50 5.58 0.58
C VAL A 23 -12.16 4.87 0.59
N TYR A 24 -11.40 4.98 1.67
CA TYR A 24 -10.20 4.17 1.91
C TYR A 24 -10.50 3.11 2.96
N ARG A 25 -10.21 1.84 2.66
CA ARG A 25 -10.45 0.68 3.51
C ARG A 25 -9.13 0.19 4.10
N PHE A 26 -9.07 -0.07 5.40
CA PHE A 26 -7.89 -0.65 6.05
C PHE A 26 -8.30 -1.85 6.89
N TYR A 27 -7.66 -3.00 6.63
CA TYR A 27 -7.80 -4.19 7.48
C TYR A 27 -6.79 -4.20 8.64
N ASP A 28 -5.67 -3.50 8.48
CA ASP A 28 -4.64 -3.38 9.49
C ASP A 28 -4.87 -2.14 10.34
N LYS A 29 -5.01 -2.35 11.66
CA LYS A 29 -5.27 -1.27 12.63
C LYS A 29 -4.13 -0.25 12.69
N GLN A 30 -2.87 -0.68 12.61
CA GLN A 30 -1.71 0.21 12.67
C GLN A 30 -1.65 1.11 11.44
N GLN A 31 -2.01 0.59 10.27
CA GLN A 31 -2.13 1.38 9.04
C GLN A 31 -3.27 2.39 9.16
N ALA A 32 -4.44 1.98 9.67
CA ALA A 32 -5.58 2.88 9.90
C ALA A 32 -5.26 4.01 10.89
N GLU A 33 -4.59 3.69 12.01
CA GLU A 33 -4.15 4.67 13.02
C GLU A 33 -3.12 5.66 12.43
N THR A 34 -2.19 5.16 11.62
CA THR A 34 -1.19 6.01 10.93
C THR A 34 -1.84 6.91 9.89
N PHE A 35 -2.81 6.39 9.14
CA PHE A 35 -3.55 7.18 8.17
C PHE A 35 -4.36 8.28 8.86
N THR A 36 -5.04 7.96 9.97
CA THR A 36 -5.76 8.94 10.81
C THR A 36 -4.83 10.07 11.26
N MET A 37 -3.64 9.71 11.77
CA MET A 37 -2.63 10.70 12.18
C MET A 37 -2.25 11.64 11.03
N TYR A 38 -2.03 11.10 9.82
CA TYR A 38 -1.70 11.92 8.65
C TYR A 38 -2.85 12.82 8.20
N LEU A 39 -4.10 12.37 8.29
CA LEU A 39 -5.25 13.20 7.94
C LEU A 39 -5.42 14.36 8.91
N VAL A 40 -5.23 14.12 10.21
CA VAL A 40 -5.29 15.15 11.25
C VAL A 40 -4.15 16.17 11.10
N ASP A 41 -2.92 15.70 10.87
CA ASP A 41 -1.73 16.56 10.70
C ASP A 41 -1.84 17.47 9.46
N GLU A 42 -2.51 16.99 8.41
CA GLU A 42 -2.70 17.70 7.14
C GLU A 42 -4.07 18.44 7.06
N GLU A 43 -4.78 18.54 8.18
CA GLU A 43 -6.08 19.20 8.34
C GLU A 43 -7.14 18.74 7.31
N VAL A 44 -7.15 17.45 7.01
CA VAL A 44 -8.12 16.85 6.08
C VAL A 44 -9.35 16.38 6.86
N GLU A 45 -10.53 16.88 6.50
CA GLU A 45 -11.79 16.36 7.03
C GLU A 45 -12.08 14.95 6.49
N PHE A 46 -12.48 14.04 7.38
CA PHE A 46 -12.82 12.66 7.05
C PHE A 46 -13.91 12.10 7.96
N GLU A 47 -14.61 11.08 7.46
CA GLU A 47 -15.53 10.25 8.23
C GLU A 47 -14.90 8.87 8.42
N ALA A 48 -14.82 8.38 9.66
CA ALA A 48 -14.28 7.04 9.94
C ALA A 48 -15.38 6.12 10.47
N GLN A 49 -15.43 4.88 9.97
CA GLN A 49 -16.36 3.85 10.42
C GLN A 49 -15.65 2.50 10.50
N ILE A 50 -15.86 1.78 11.60
CA ILE A 50 -15.41 0.39 11.74
C ILE A 50 -16.62 -0.50 11.46
N ASP A 51 -16.44 -1.47 10.58
CA ASP A 51 -17.44 -2.50 10.34
C ASP A 51 -17.22 -3.64 11.33
N GLU A 52 -18.00 -3.67 12.42
CA GLU A 52 -17.86 -4.71 13.45
C GLU A 52 -18.43 -6.07 13.04
N ASP A 53 -19.29 -6.10 12.01
CA ASP A 53 -19.98 -7.29 11.54
C ASP A 53 -19.11 -8.14 10.59
N ASP A 54 -18.10 -7.52 9.93
CA ASP A 54 -17.11 -8.25 9.13
C ASP A 54 -16.05 -8.92 10.03
N ALA A 55 -15.72 -10.17 9.72
CA ALA A 55 -14.73 -10.97 10.45
C ALA A 55 -13.34 -10.30 10.55
N ARG A 56 -12.98 -9.46 9.58
CA ARG A 56 -11.70 -8.73 9.53
C ARG A 56 -11.76 -7.33 10.13
N LYS A 57 -12.95 -6.88 10.52
CA LYS A 57 -13.22 -5.56 11.12
C LYS A 57 -12.52 -4.38 10.41
N PRO A 58 -12.72 -4.22 9.09
CA PRO A 58 -12.08 -3.14 8.35
C PRO A 58 -12.53 -1.77 8.85
N THR A 59 -11.59 -0.83 8.85
CA THR A 59 -11.85 0.59 9.08
C THR A 59 -11.97 1.30 7.73
N TYR A 60 -13.08 2.01 7.53
CA TYR A 60 -13.37 2.81 6.35
C TYR A 60 -13.21 4.28 6.64
N PHE A 61 -12.63 5.01 5.69
CA PHE A 61 -12.46 6.47 5.74
C PHE A 61 -13.11 7.10 4.51
N GLY A 62 -14.20 7.84 4.70
CA GLY A 62 -14.86 8.63 3.67
C GLY A 62 -14.28 10.03 3.59
N ILE A 63 -13.77 10.41 2.41
CA ILE A 63 -13.05 11.69 2.20
C ILE A 63 -13.57 12.38 0.94
N ALA A 64 -13.59 13.71 0.95
CA ALA A 64 -13.99 14.50 -0.20
C ALA A 64 -13.10 14.22 -1.42
N LYS A 65 -13.73 13.93 -2.56
CA LYS A 65 -13.05 13.58 -3.82
C LYS A 65 -12.13 14.67 -4.35
N ILE A 66 -12.38 15.94 -4.00
CA ILE A 66 -11.52 17.06 -4.37
C ILE A 66 -10.11 16.92 -3.76
N LEU A 67 -10.00 16.27 -2.59
CA LEU A 67 -8.74 16.06 -1.87
C LEU A 67 -8.07 14.71 -2.18
N GLU A 68 -8.69 13.90 -3.04
CA GLU A 68 -8.27 12.54 -3.40
C GLU A 68 -6.77 12.44 -3.70
N LYS A 69 -6.23 13.34 -4.53
CA LYS A 69 -4.81 13.31 -4.91
C LYS A 69 -3.86 13.54 -3.72
N LYS A 70 -4.23 14.44 -2.79
CA LYS A 70 -3.44 14.71 -1.57
C LYS A 70 -3.47 13.48 -0.67
N VAL A 71 -4.66 12.92 -0.51
CA VAL A 71 -4.95 11.84 0.42
C VAL A 71 -4.42 10.49 -0.08
N ASP A 72 -4.41 10.25 -1.38
CA ASP A 72 -3.75 9.09 -2.00
C ASP A 72 -2.28 9.00 -1.59
N ARG A 73 -1.57 10.14 -1.57
CA ARG A 73 -0.19 10.19 -1.10
C ARG A 73 -0.08 9.78 0.37
N LEU A 74 -0.95 10.30 1.23
CA LEU A 74 -0.98 9.96 2.66
C LEU A 74 -1.31 8.47 2.88
N ASN A 75 -2.23 7.93 2.09
CA ASN A 75 -2.60 6.53 2.08
C ASN A 75 -1.41 5.63 1.73
N TYR A 76 -0.66 5.96 0.68
CA TYR A 76 0.54 5.22 0.32
C TYR A 76 1.64 5.29 1.39
N LEU A 77 1.78 6.44 2.06
CA LEU A 77 2.70 6.57 3.19
C LEU A 77 2.28 5.70 4.38
N ALA A 78 0.98 5.67 4.70
CA ALA A 78 0.44 4.87 5.80
C ALA A 78 0.64 3.36 5.56
N ILE A 79 0.34 2.88 4.35
CA ILE A 79 0.56 1.47 3.95
C ILE A 79 2.06 1.16 3.93
N GLY A 80 2.88 2.05 3.38
CA GLY A 80 4.32 1.84 3.23
C GLY A 80 5.08 1.81 4.56
N LYS A 81 4.62 2.57 5.57
CA LYS A 81 5.28 2.67 6.88
C LYS A 81 5.38 1.33 7.61
N HIS A 82 4.36 0.49 7.47
CA HIS A 82 4.25 -0.81 8.15
C HIS A 82 4.51 -2.00 7.23
N ARG A 83 4.98 -1.76 6.00
CA ARG A 83 5.24 -2.84 5.06
C ARG A 83 6.43 -3.67 5.53
N GLU A 84 6.21 -4.97 5.70
CA GLU A 84 7.30 -5.90 5.97
C GLU A 84 8.34 -5.87 4.85
N LYS A 85 9.61 -6.12 5.22
CA LYS A 85 10.68 -6.22 4.25
C LYS A 85 10.39 -7.42 3.34
N PHE A 86 10.52 -7.24 2.02
CA PHE A 86 10.23 -8.29 1.02
C PHE A 86 10.90 -9.64 1.32
N ILE A 87 12.13 -9.61 1.85
CA ILE A 87 12.80 -10.77 2.43
C ILE A 87 13.08 -10.45 3.90
N PRO A 88 12.28 -10.94 4.85
CA PRO A 88 12.42 -10.58 6.27
C PRO A 88 13.78 -11.00 6.84
N THR A 89 14.28 -12.17 6.45
CA THR A 89 15.53 -12.75 6.94
C THR A 89 16.75 -12.11 6.27
N ALA A 90 17.65 -11.56 7.09
CA ALA A 90 18.84 -10.88 6.60
C ALA A 90 19.76 -11.82 5.80
N SER A 91 19.92 -13.07 6.24
CA SER A 91 20.73 -14.09 5.56
C SER A 91 20.23 -14.38 4.15
N MET A 92 18.93 -14.67 4.00
CA MET A 92 18.33 -14.95 2.69
C MET A 92 18.45 -13.75 1.75
N ARG A 93 18.30 -12.53 2.27
CA ARG A 93 18.45 -11.32 1.46
C ARG A 93 19.85 -11.20 0.87
N TRP A 94 20.89 -11.44 1.66
CA TRP A 94 22.27 -11.39 1.19
C TRP A 94 22.60 -12.53 0.22
N ILE A 95 22.04 -13.73 0.42
CA ILE A 95 22.18 -14.85 -0.53
C ILE A 95 21.62 -14.46 -1.90
N VAL A 96 20.41 -13.91 -1.95
CA VAL A 96 19.79 -13.49 -3.22
C VAL A 96 20.63 -12.41 -3.90
N ILE A 97 21.08 -11.40 -3.16
CA ILE A 97 21.94 -10.33 -3.70
C ILE A 97 23.24 -10.90 -4.26
N ALA A 98 23.89 -11.83 -3.54
CA ALA A 98 25.14 -12.45 -3.98
C ALA A 98 24.95 -13.24 -5.29
N ILE A 99 23.90 -14.06 -5.38
CA ILE A 99 23.59 -14.83 -6.59
C ILE A 99 23.34 -13.89 -7.78
N SER A 100 22.52 -12.84 -7.59
CA SER A 100 22.27 -11.85 -8.63
C SER A 100 23.55 -11.14 -9.08
N ALA A 101 24.42 -10.77 -8.14
CA ALA A 101 25.70 -10.13 -8.46
C ALA A 101 26.63 -11.06 -9.26
N VAL A 102 26.69 -12.34 -8.91
CA VAL A 102 27.49 -13.34 -9.66
C VAL A 102 26.96 -13.51 -11.07
N ILE A 103 25.65 -13.66 -11.25
CA ILE A 103 25.03 -13.79 -12.58
C ILE A 103 25.33 -12.55 -13.42
N MET A 104 25.18 -11.36 -12.84
CA MET A 104 25.45 -10.10 -13.51
C MET A 104 26.93 -9.97 -13.90
N PHE A 105 27.84 -10.35 -13.01
CA PHE A 105 29.28 -10.37 -13.28
C PHE A 105 29.63 -11.32 -14.43
N LEU A 106 29.09 -12.55 -14.41
CA LEU A 106 29.29 -13.52 -15.49
C LEU A 106 28.73 -13.01 -16.83
N ALA A 107 27.57 -12.35 -16.82
CA ALA A 107 26.98 -11.77 -18.01
C ALA A 107 27.86 -10.66 -18.60
N ILE A 108 28.40 -9.76 -17.77
CA ILE A 108 29.31 -8.68 -18.20
C ILE A 108 30.61 -9.28 -18.77
N MET A 109 31.23 -10.23 -18.06
CA MET A 109 32.44 -10.93 -18.52
C MET A 109 32.20 -11.65 -19.86
N GLY A 110 31.06 -12.32 -20.00
CA GLY A 110 30.65 -12.98 -21.24
C GLY A 110 30.48 -11.99 -22.38
N ALA A 111 29.81 -10.85 -22.15
CA ALA A 111 29.61 -9.81 -23.14
C ALA A 111 30.94 -9.19 -23.62
N LEU A 112 31.87 -8.91 -22.70
CA LEU A 112 33.19 -8.38 -23.03
C LEU A 112 34.04 -9.39 -23.83
N LYS A 113 33.97 -10.68 -23.49
CA LYS A 113 34.71 -11.72 -24.22
C LYS A 113 34.10 -12.03 -25.59
N SER A 114 32.78 -11.93 -25.72
CA SER A 114 32.05 -12.26 -26.95
C SER A 114 32.17 -11.17 -28.03
N ASN A 115 32.56 -9.96 -27.66
CA ASN A 115 32.68 -8.83 -28.57
C ASN A 115 34.17 -8.42 -28.66
N PRO A 116 34.97 -9.03 -29.57
CA PRO A 116 36.37 -8.66 -29.76
C PRO A 116 36.54 -7.26 -30.36
#